data_AF-A0A952E090-F1
#
_entry.id   AF-A0A952E090-F1
#
_cell.length_a   1.000
_cell.length_b   1.000
_cell.length_c   1.000
_cell.angle_alpha   90.00
_cell.angle_beta   90.00
_cell.angle_gamma   90.00
#
_symmetry.space_group_name_H-M   'P 1'
#
loop_
_entity.id
_entity.type
_entity.pdbx_description
1 polymer ?
#
loop_
_entity_poly.entity_id
_entity_poly.type
_entity_poly.pdbx_seq_one_letter_code
_entity_poly.pdbx_strand_id
1 'polypeptide(L)'
;MTLLSSPPIAFMIYIGLVALLYLFGRLMAPIAKPHNSIKSSLYAGGEVASTKKAAPGYRRFFIVALFFAVLHLAALVLATAGLTAGGIVIGANLWVAVLIYLIGLTITMVIIFLS
;
A
#
# COMPACT_ATOMS: atom_id res chain seq x y z
N MET A 1 -0.56 0.42 28.07
CA MET A 1 -0.57 1.21 26.83
C MET A 1 -0.82 2.66 27.20
N THR A 2 0.13 3.56 26.96
CA THR A 2 -0.11 5.00 27.16
C THR A 2 -1.04 5.51 26.05
N LEU A 3 -1.86 6.52 26.34
CA LEU A 3 -2.78 7.12 25.38
C LEU A 3 -2.06 7.53 24.07
N LEU A 4 -0.80 7.98 24.20
CA LEU A 4 0.09 8.37 23.10
C LEU A 4 0.44 7.24 22.12
N SER A 5 0.45 5.98 22.58
CA SER A 5 0.81 4.81 21.75
C SER A 5 -0.41 4.11 21.14
N SER A 6 -1.62 4.67 21.34
CA SER A 6 -2.80 4.12 20.68
C SER A 6 -2.78 4.44 19.17
N PRO A 7 -3.06 3.47 18.29
CA PRO A 7 -2.96 3.68 16.84
C PRO A 7 -3.73 4.91 16.31
N PRO A 8 -4.96 5.20 16.74
CA PRO A 8 -5.69 6.38 16.26
C PRO A 8 -5.03 7.70 16.66
N ILE A 9 -4.49 7.78 17.87
CA ILE A 9 -3.87 9.02 18.39
C ILE A 9 -2.52 9.24 17.74
N ALA A 10 -1.70 8.19 17.62
CA ALA A 10 -0.43 8.25 16.89
C ALA A 10 -0.65 8.71 15.44
N PHE A 11 -1.69 8.20 14.77
CA PHE A 11 -2.04 8.62 13.41
C PHE A 11 -2.42 10.11 13.33
N MET A 12 -3.23 10.62 14.26
CA MET A 12 -3.56 12.05 14.32
C MET A 12 -2.33 12.94 14.56
N ILE A 13 -1.42 12.52 15.43
CA ILE A 13 -0.15 13.22 15.67
C ILE A 13 0.67 13.27 14.37
N TYR A 14 0.77 12.16 13.64
CA TYR A 14 1.50 12.10 12.36
C TYR A 14 0.88 13.01 11.29
N ILE A 15 -0.45 13.09 11.21
CA ILE A 15 -1.11 14.05 10.30
C ILE A 15 -0.73 15.48 10.67
N GLY A 16 -0.80 15.83 11.95
CA GLY A 16 -0.39 17.16 12.43
C GLY A 16 1.05 17.48 12.06
N LEU A 17 1.96 16.52 12.24
CA LEU A 17 3.36 16.66 11.86
C LEU A 17 3.55 16.89 10.36
N VAL A 18 2.91 16.08 9.52
CA VAL A 18 2.99 16.22 8.04
C VAL A 18 2.43 17.57 7.59
N ALA A 19 1.32 18.01 8.18
CA ALA A 19 0.73 19.32 7.89
C ALA A 19 1.67 20.47 8.28
N LEU A 20 2.36 20.36 9.43
CA LEU A 20 3.35 21.33 9.88
C LEU A 20 4.55 21.38 8.93
N LEU A 21 5.08 20.23 8.52
CA LEU A 21 6.18 20.15 7.54
C LEU A 21 5.77 20.75 6.19
N TYR A 22 4.56 20.46 5.72
CA TYR A 22 4.01 21.04 4.50
C TYR A 22 3.90 22.57 4.61
N LEU A 23 3.32 23.07 5.70
CA LEU A 23 3.17 24.52 5.91
C LEU A 23 4.53 25.20 6.02
N PHE A 24 5.46 24.61 6.74
CA PHE A 24 6.84 25.10 6.85
C PHE A 24 7.51 25.19 5.48
N GLY A 25 7.47 24.11 4.69
CA GLY A 25 8.00 24.12 3.32
C GLY A 25 7.31 25.16 2.43
N ARG A 26 6.00 25.33 2.57
CA ARG A 26 5.22 26.34 1.84
C ARG A 26 5.57 27.77 2.24
N LEU A 27 5.83 28.02 3.53
CA LEU A 27 6.23 29.34 4.04
C LEU A 27 7.63 29.73 3.58
N MET A 28 8.54 28.75 3.45
CA MET A 28 9.88 28.97 2.93
C MET A 28 9.92 29.08 1.39
N ALA A 29 8.91 28.55 0.69
CA ALA A 29 8.86 28.59 -0.75
C ALA A 29 8.61 30.03 -1.26
N PRO A 30 9.35 30.49 -2.30
CA PRO A 30 9.03 31.75 -2.97
C PRO A 30 7.60 31.76 -3.49
N ILE A 31 6.96 32.93 -3.46
CA ILE A 31 5.60 33.12 -3.99
C ILE A 31 5.55 32.59 -5.43
N ALA A 32 4.61 31.67 -5.68
CA ALA A 32 4.40 31.11 -7.00
C ALA A 32 4.06 32.26 -7.97
N LYS A 33 4.95 32.51 -8.93
CA LYS A 33 4.66 33.40 -10.07
C LYS A 33 3.46 32.84 -10.84
N PRO A 34 2.61 33.69 -11.44
CA PRO A 34 1.39 33.26 -12.12
C PRO A 34 1.66 32.11 -13.09
N HIS A 35 0.68 31.19 -13.16
CA HIS A 35 0.72 29.94 -13.92
C HIS A 35 1.34 30.12 -15.31
N ASN A 36 2.63 29.82 -15.43
CA ASN A 36 3.28 29.67 -16.72
C ASN A 36 2.92 28.26 -17.21
N SER A 37 2.23 28.16 -18.34
CA SER A 37 1.80 26.89 -18.94
C SER A 37 2.96 25.90 -19.13
N ILE A 38 4.18 26.40 -19.31
CA ILE A 38 5.42 25.62 -19.46
C ILE A 38 5.87 25.01 -18.11
N LYS A 39 5.64 25.68 -16.98
CA LYS A 39 6.01 25.16 -15.66
C LYS A 39 5.01 24.12 -15.13
N SER A 40 3.78 24.16 -15.63
CA SER A 40 2.71 23.21 -15.28
C SER A 40 2.54 22.08 -16.29
N SER A 41 3.30 22.05 -17.39
CA SER A 41 3.25 20.97 -18.36
C SER A 41 4.02 19.74 -17.88
N LEU A 42 3.68 18.55 -18.40
CA LEU A 42 4.45 17.33 -18.14
C LEU A 42 5.90 17.52 -18.63
N TYR A 43 6.86 17.10 -17.81
CA TYR A 43 8.25 17.10 -18.23
C TYR A 43 8.49 15.97 -19.25
N ALA A 44 8.88 16.35 -20.47
CA ALA A 44 9.25 15.43 -21.55
C ALA A 44 10.60 15.81 -22.18
N GLY A 45 11.58 16.23 -21.36
CA GLY A 45 12.93 16.54 -21.84
C GLY A 45 13.02 17.75 -22.78
N GLY A 46 12.00 18.61 -22.82
CA GLY A 46 11.90 19.74 -23.75
C GLY A 46 11.02 19.46 -24.98
N GLU A 47 10.50 18.25 -25.12
CA GLU A 47 9.57 17.88 -26.19
C GLU A 47 8.10 18.07 -25.77
N VAL A 48 7.19 17.98 -26.75
CA VAL A 48 5.75 17.97 -26.48
C VAL A 48 5.40 16.65 -25.81
N ALA A 49 5.06 16.71 -24.53
CA ALA A 49 4.68 15.52 -23.76
C ALA A 49 3.47 14.82 -24.36
N SER A 50 3.57 13.51 -24.57
CA SER A 50 2.41 12.69 -24.93
C SER A 50 1.41 12.69 -23.76
N THR A 51 0.19 13.16 -24.01
CA THR A 51 -0.93 13.11 -23.06
C THR A 51 -1.71 11.80 -23.13
N LYS A 52 -1.35 10.92 -24.08
CA LYS A 52 -1.96 9.59 -24.20
C LYS A 52 -1.41 8.69 -23.10
N LYS A 53 -2.28 7.89 -22.47
CA LYS A 53 -1.89 6.90 -21.46
C LYS A 53 -0.79 5.97 -22.01
N ALA A 54 0.44 6.20 -21.59
CA ALA A 54 1.57 5.33 -21.85
C ALA A 54 1.61 4.26 -20.75
N ALA A 55 0.78 3.23 -20.88
CA ALA A 55 0.95 2.00 -20.12
C ALA A 55 1.11 0.75 -21.02
N PRO A 56 1.90 0.80 -22.12
CA PRO A 56 2.22 -0.42 -22.84
C PRO A 56 3.03 -1.33 -21.91
N GLY A 57 2.49 -2.52 -21.60
CA GLY A 57 3.14 -3.50 -20.71
C GLY A 57 2.62 -3.58 -19.27
N TYR A 58 1.55 -2.86 -18.92
CA TYR A 58 0.94 -2.93 -17.57
C TYR A 58 0.52 -4.35 -17.14
N ARG A 59 0.31 -5.25 -18.10
CA ARG A 59 -0.07 -6.65 -17.84
C ARG A 59 0.91 -7.36 -16.90
N ARG A 60 2.22 -7.18 -17.07
CA ARG A 60 3.22 -7.83 -16.18
C ARG A 60 3.21 -7.22 -14.78
N PHE A 61 3.06 -5.89 -14.68
CA PHE A 61 2.92 -5.20 -13.40
C PHE A 61 1.65 -5.66 -12.66
N PHE A 62 0.54 -5.84 -13.38
CA PHE A 62 -0.71 -6.29 -12.80
C PHE A 62 -0.59 -7.67 -12.13
N ILE A 63 0.11 -8.62 -12.78
CA ILE A 63 0.33 -9.97 -12.23
C ILE A 63 1.13 -9.88 -10.92
N VAL A 64 2.19 -9.08 -10.89
CA VAL A 64 3.00 -8.87 -9.68
C VAL A 64 2.19 -8.18 -8.58
N ALA A 65 1.37 -7.18 -8.91
CA ALA A 65 0.51 -6.48 -7.95
C ALA A 65 -0.55 -7.42 -7.36
N LEU A 66 -1.15 -8.28 -8.19
CA LEU A 66 -2.12 -9.28 -7.74
C LEU A 66 -1.46 -10.33 -6.85
N PHE A 67 -0.27 -10.81 -7.21
CA PHE A 67 0.54 -11.69 -6.37
C PHE A 67 0.77 -11.05 -5.00
N PHE A 68 1.24 -9.80 -4.95
CA PHE A 68 1.47 -9.09 -3.71
C PHE A 68 0.20 -8.96 -2.86
N ALA A 69 -0.94 -8.65 -3.47
CA ALA A 69 -2.21 -8.53 -2.75
C ALA A 69 -2.64 -9.86 -2.11
N VAL A 70 -2.52 -10.97 -2.83
CA VAL A 70 -2.85 -12.32 -2.32
C VAL A 70 -1.88 -12.73 -1.21
N LEU A 71 -0.57 -12.48 -1.37
CA LEU A 71 0.43 -12.73 -0.33
C LEU A 71 0.14 -11.91 0.93
N HIS A 72 -0.20 -10.64 0.77
CA HIS A 72 -0.50 -9.74 1.86
C HIS A 72 -1.74 -10.19 2.65
N LEU A 73 -2.77 -10.67 1.93
CA LEU A 73 -3.95 -11.27 2.56
C LEU A 73 -3.59 -12.50 3.40
N ALA A 74 -2.68 -13.36 2.92
CA ALA A 74 -2.18 -14.50 3.68
C ALA A 74 -1.53 -14.07 5.00
N ALA A 75 -0.66 -13.06 4.94
CA ALA A 75 -0.01 -12.51 6.12
C ALA A 75 -1.03 -11.94 7.12
N LEU A 76 -2.07 -11.26 6.65
CA LEU A 76 -3.14 -10.72 7.50
C LEU A 76 -3.94 -11.84 8.19
N VAL A 77 -4.27 -12.90 7.45
CA VAL A 77 -4.98 -14.06 8.01
C VAL A 77 -4.13 -14.77 9.06
N LEU A 78 -2.83 -14.97 8.81
CA LEU A 78 -1.91 -15.55 9.79
C LEU A 78 -1.75 -14.68 11.04
N ALA A 79 -1.63 -13.37 10.88
CA ALA A 79 -1.49 -12.44 12.00
C ALA A 79 -2.76 -12.37 12.87
N THR A 80 -3.94 -12.48 12.26
CA THR A 80 -5.22 -12.39 12.97
C THR A 80 -5.71 -13.74 13.51
N ALA A 81 -5.25 -14.87 12.96
CA ALA A 81 -5.59 -16.22 13.42
C ALA A 81 -4.98 -16.60 14.78
N GLY A 82 -4.37 -15.67 15.52
CA GLY A 82 -3.90 -15.91 16.88
C GLY A 82 -2.61 -16.74 17.00
N LEU A 83 -1.87 -16.93 15.90
CA LEU A 83 -0.59 -17.65 15.91
C LEU A 83 0.50 -16.97 16.76
N THR A 84 0.33 -15.69 17.10
CA THR A 84 1.34 -14.86 17.75
C THR A 84 1.39 -14.99 19.28
N ALA A 85 0.45 -15.69 19.94
CA ALA A 85 0.40 -15.74 21.40
C ALA A 85 -0.13 -17.06 22.00
N GLY A 86 0.38 -18.22 21.54
CA GLY A 86 0.03 -19.52 22.14
C GLY A 86 -1.46 -19.88 22.05
N GLY A 87 -2.18 -19.23 21.13
CA GLY A 87 -3.62 -19.25 21.02
C GLY A 87 -4.16 -20.54 20.40
N ILE A 88 -4.01 -21.67 21.09
CA ILE A 88 -4.95 -22.80 20.98
C ILE A 88 -6.25 -22.37 21.68
N VAL A 89 -6.90 -21.31 21.21
CA VAL A 89 -8.18 -20.82 21.74
C VAL A 89 -9.26 -20.91 20.67
N ILE A 90 -8.85 -21.07 19.42
CA ILE A 90 -9.76 -21.22 18.30
C ILE A 90 -9.97 -22.72 18.07
N GLY A 91 -11.22 -23.21 18.21
CA GLY A 91 -11.54 -24.63 18.15
C GLY A 91 -11.01 -25.33 16.88
N ALA A 92 -10.79 -26.65 16.98
CA ALA A 92 -10.14 -27.47 15.94
C ALA A 92 -10.69 -27.25 14.51
N ASN A 93 -11.98 -26.97 14.38
CA ASN A 93 -12.64 -26.72 13.09
C ASN A 93 -12.13 -25.47 12.37
N LEU A 94 -11.76 -24.41 13.10
CA LEU A 94 -11.25 -23.18 12.48
C LEU A 94 -9.79 -23.33 12.06
N TRP A 95 -9.00 -24.14 12.77
CA TRP A 95 -7.64 -24.49 12.32
C TRP A 95 -7.63 -25.26 11.00
N VAL A 96 -8.55 -26.22 10.84
CA VAL A 96 -8.73 -26.95 9.58
C VAL A 96 -9.13 -25.98 8.47
N ALA A 97 -10.04 -25.05 8.73
CA ALA A 97 -10.46 -24.03 7.76
C ALA A 97 -9.30 -23.08 7.36
N VAL A 98 -8.49 -22.62 8.33
CA VAL A 98 -7.31 -21.79 8.05
C VAL A 98 -6.28 -22.57 7.22
N LEU A 99 -6.04 -23.83 7.53
CA LEU A 99 -5.11 -24.67 6.75
C LEU A 99 -5.60 -24.85 5.30
N ILE A 100 -6.88 -25.18 5.11
CA ILE A 100 -7.49 -25.30 3.77
C ILE A 100 -7.36 -23.98 3.01
N TYR A 101 -7.63 -22.87 3.67
CA TYR A 101 -7.50 -21.53 3.10
C TYR A 101 -6.06 -21.23 2.66
N LEU A 102 -5.06 -21.52 3.51
CA LEU A 102 -3.64 -21.29 3.21
C LEU A 102 -3.15 -22.18 2.06
N ILE A 103 -3.63 -23.42 1.95
CA ILE A 103 -3.33 -24.31 0.82
C ILE A 103 -3.89 -23.72 -0.46
N GLY A 104 -5.17 -23.31 -0.47
CA GLY A 104 -5.80 -22.69 -1.63
C GLY A 104 -5.11 -21.39 -2.06
N LEU A 105 -4.69 -20.58 -1.08
CA LEU A 105 -3.93 -19.35 -1.33
C LEU A 105 -2.56 -19.66 -1.93
N THR A 106 -1.85 -20.66 -1.41
CA THR A 106 -0.55 -21.11 -1.95
C THR A 106 -0.68 -21.59 -3.39
N ILE A 107 -1.70 -22.39 -3.71
CA ILE A 107 -1.99 -22.82 -5.09
C ILE A 107 -2.24 -21.61 -5.99
N THR A 108 -3.05 -20.65 -5.52
CA THR A 108 -3.32 -19.40 -6.25
C THR A 108 -2.04 -18.62 -6.50
N MET A 109 -1.15 -18.52 -5.52
CA MET A 109 0.16 -17.86 -5.67
C MET A 109 1.03 -18.54 -6.72
N VAL A 110 1.09 -19.87 -6.72
CA VAL A 110 1.84 -20.64 -7.72
C VAL A 110 1.29 -20.40 -9.13
N ILE A 111 -0.03 -20.39 -9.29
CA ILE A 111 -0.67 -20.11 -10.59
C ILE A 111 -0.31 -18.70 -11.07
N ILE A 112 -0.42 -17.68 -10.20
CA ILE A 112 -0.09 -16.30 -10.54
C ILE A 112 1.41 -16.14 -10.86
N PHE A 113 2.28 -16.86 -10.15
CA PHE A 113 3.72 -16.81 -10.39
C PHE A 113 4.12 -17.42 -11.75
N LEU A 114 3.35 -18.39 -12.26
CA LEU A 114 3.59 -19.06 -13.54
C LEU A 114 2.92 -18.38 -14.74
N SER A 115 2.07 -17.36 -14.51
CA SER A 115 1.33 -16.62 -15.53
C SER A 115 2.06 -15.37 -16.04
#